data_AF-R6JQ75-F1
#
_entry.id   AF-R6JQ75-F1
#
_cell.length_a   1.000
_cell.length_b   1.000
_cell.length_c   1.000
_cell.angle_alpha   90.00
_cell.angle_beta   90.00
_cell.angle_gamma   90.00
#
_symmetry.space_group_name_H-M   'P 1'
#
loop_
_entity.id
_entity.type
_entity.pdbx_description
1 polymer ?
#
loop_
_entity_poly.entity_id
_entity_poly.type
_entity_poly.pdbx_seq_one_letter_code
_entity_poly.pdbx_strand_id
1 'polypeptide(L)'
;MDQRVFEYLKQAVGNTFDKDRMPTIYLLALTRYFSTLDKVEEGDVELLKTMTSLLLEEGLVFPYTRELSKHIPVPEDIMDKAMVEYRGRKDAHPELQVRILPEETGFHSEDIRRVYQGIFVKQKVLFEGEIMEYRIYDYLDGHRRLAAEGQVECDHKLEGKENSRFACLNEMGAAIKDRDDSRLLNAMEDYLKKSAALGRLFPME
;
A
#
# COMPACT_ATOMS: atom_id res chain seq x y z
N MET A 1 20.40 4.37 12.80
CA MET A 1 20.71 2.92 12.88
C MET A 1 22.08 2.75 12.22
N ASP A 2 22.98 1.95 12.79
CA ASP A 2 24.40 1.89 12.38
C ASP A 2 24.56 1.20 11.01
N GLN A 3 25.26 1.83 10.07
CA GLN A 3 25.50 1.32 8.71
C GLN A 3 26.14 -0.09 8.71
N ARG A 4 26.92 -0.41 9.75
CA ARG A 4 27.53 -1.73 9.94
C ARG A 4 26.52 -2.85 10.17
N VAL A 5 25.39 -2.55 10.80
CA VAL A 5 24.31 -3.53 11.02
C VAL A 5 23.66 -3.91 9.69
N PHE A 6 23.50 -2.95 8.78
CA PHE A 6 22.94 -3.22 7.46
C PHE A 6 23.89 -4.02 6.58
N GLU A 7 25.18 -3.72 6.59
CA GLU A 7 26.17 -4.53 5.87
C GLU A 7 26.18 -5.98 6.36
N TYR A 8 26.12 -6.19 7.68
CA TYR A 8 25.99 -7.53 8.25
C TYR A 8 24.71 -8.23 7.79
N LEU A 9 23.56 -7.55 7.85
CA LEU A 9 22.28 -8.12 7.41
C LEU A 9 22.29 -8.43 5.91
N LYS A 10 22.87 -7.55 5.07
CA LYS A 10 23.04 -7.78 3.64
C LYS A 10 23.86 -9.03 3.37
N GLN A 11 24.99 -9.19 4.07
CA GLN A 11 25.82 -10.41 3.95
C GLN A 11 25.06 -11.65 4.43
N ALA A 12 24.32 -11.56 5.55
CA ALA A 12 23.53 -12.67 6.05
C ALA A 12 22.44 -13.10 5.06
N VAL A 13 21.75 -12.16 4.42
CA VAL A 13 20.72 -12.47 3.41
C VAL A 13 21.35 -12.96 2.10
N GLY A 14 22.39 -12.28 1.62
CA GLY A 14 23.06 -12.60 0.36
C GLY A 14 23.73 -13.98 0.35
N ASN A 15 24.26 -14.42 1.49
CA ASN A 15 24.94 -15.71 1.63
C ASN A 15 23.99 -16.88 1.94
N THR A 16 22.70 -16.62 2.22
CA THR A 16 21.76 -17.68 2.55
C THR A 16 21.24 -18.32 1.25
N PHE A 17 21.57 -19.59 1.03
CA PHE A 17 21.14 -20.38 -0.12
C PHE A 17 19.61 -20.63 -0.16
N ASP A 18 18.97 -20.62 1.01
CA ASP A 18 17.53 -20.84 1.18
C ASP A 18 16.90 -19.59 1.82
N LYS A 19 16.52 -18.63 0.98
CA LYS A 19 15.98 -17.34 1.42
C LYS A 19 14.65 -17.47 2.18
N ASP A 20 13.96 -18.61 2.07
CA ASP A 20 12.71 -18.91 2.77
C ASP A 20 12.93 -19.26 4.25
N ARG A 21 14.15 -19.62 4.65
CA ARG A 21 14.52 -19.90 6.05
C ARG A 21 14.93 -18.65 6.83
N MET A 22 14.89 -17.48 6.20
CA MET A 22 15.35 -16.27 6.83
C MET A 22 14.36 -15.71 7.83
N PRO A 23 14.83 -15.20 8.99
CA PRO A 23 13.95 -14.50 9.91
C PRO A 23 13.30 -13.30 9.20
N THR A 24 11.96 -13.26 9.17
CA THR A 24 11.17 -12.19 8.54
C THR A 24 11.61 -10.79 8.98
N ILE A 25 12.02 -10.63 10.23
CA ILE A 25 12.49 -9.35 10.78
C ILE A 25 13.72 -8.79 10.04
N TYR A 26 14.59 -9.64 9.48
CA TYR A 26 15.75 -9.19 8.71
C TYR A 26 15.31 -8.65 7.35
N LEU A 27 14.36 -9.32 6.70
CA LEU A 27 13.75 -8.86 5.44
C LEU A 27 13.05 -7.52 5.65
N LEU A 28 12.26 -7.39 6.72
CA LEU A 28 11.57 -6.16 7.08
C LEU A 28 12.56 -5.02 7.37
N ALA A 29 13.62 -5.29 8.13
CA ALA A 29 14.62 -4.27 8.46
C ALA A 29 15.36 -3.76 7.20
N LEU A 30 15.77 -4.66 6.31
CA LEU A 30 16.47 -4.30 5.08
C LEU A 30 15.57 -3.58 4.09
N THR A 31 14.37 -4.11 3.80
CA THR A 31 13.43 -3.43 2.90
C THR A 31 13.01 -2.07 3.44
N ARG A 32 12.78 -1.94 4.76
CA ARG A 32 12.51 -0.64 5.37
C ARG A 32 13.69 0.32 5.22
N TYR A 33 14.93 -0.15 5.36
CA TYR A 33 16.11 0.69 5.14
C TYR A 33 16.23 1.15 3.70
N PHE A 34 16.12 0.23 2.73
CA PHE A 34 16.16 0.58 1.30
C PHE A 34 15.07 1.59 0.91
N SER A 35 13.89 1.52 1.54
CA SER A 35 12.81 2.50 1.34
C SER A 35 13.18 3.95 1.71
N THR A 36 14.23 4.14 2.52
CA THR A 36 14.71 5.47 2.95
C THR A 36 15.86 6.01 2.10
N LEU A 37 16.40 5.20 1.18
CA LEU A 37 17.51 5.61 0.32
C LEU A 37 16.99 6.23 -0.98
N ASP A 38 17.69 7.24 -1.48
CA ASP A 38 17.41 7.84 -2.79
C ASP A 38 17.90 6.96 -3.94
N LYS A 39 18.96 6.17 -3.71
CA LYS A 39 19.54 5.24 -4.69
C LYS A 39 20.01 3.96 -4.01
N VAL A 40 19.92 2.85 -4.73
CA VAL A 40 20.41 1.53 -4.33
C VAL A 40 21.44 1.07 -5.36
N GLU A 41 22.53 0.44 -4.89
CA GLU A 41 23.57 -0.11 -5.77
C GLU A 41 23.02 -1.28 -6.59
N GLU A 42 23.51 -1.49 -7.82
CA GLU A 42 22.97 -2.51 -8.73
C GLU A 42 22.92 -3.93 -8.12
N GLY A 43 23.95 -4.29 -7.34
CA GLY A 43 23.99 -5.59 -6.63
C GLY A 43 22.93 -5.73 -5.54
N ASP A 44 22.53 -4.62 -4.91
CA ASP A 44 21.53 -4.59 -3.85
C ASP A 44 20.09 -4.56 -4.41
N VAL A 45 19.89 -4.14 -5.68
CA VAL A 45 18.57 -4.11 -6.33
C VAL A 45 17.98 -5.53 -6.44
N GLU A 46 18.76 -6.51 -6.85
CA GLU A 46 18.27 -7.89 -7.03
C GLU A 46 17.95 -8.55 -5.68
N LEU A 47 18.76 -8.24 -4.67
CA LEU A 47 18.50 -8.61 -3.28
C LEU A 47 17.17 -8.01 -2.80
N LEU A 48 16.97 -6.70 -3.03
CA LEU A 48 15.76 -5.98 -2.66
C LEU A 48 14.51 -6.56 -3.35
N LYS A 49 14.58 -6.88 -4.65
CA LYS A 49 13.48 -7.55 -5.36
C LYS A 49 13.12 -8.86 -4.68
N THR A 50 14.11 -9.71 -4.41
CA THR A 50 13.86 -11.02 -3.79
C THR A 50 13.19 -10.88 -2.42
N MET A 51 13.74 -10.03 -1.55
CA MET A 51 13.18 -9.83 -0.21
C MET A 51 11.77 -9.25 -0.26
N THR A 52 11.52 -8.33 -1.21
CA THR A 52 10.21 -7.73 -1.38
C THR A 52 9.19 -8.79 -1.84
N SER A 53 9.53 -9.62 -2.82
CA SER A 53 8.65 -10.71 -3.28
C SER A 53 8.24 -11.65 -2.13
N LEU A 54 9.21 -12.09 -1.31
CA LEU A 54 8.93 -12.95 -0.14
C LEU A 54 7.97 -12.28 0.86
N LEU A 55 8.15 -10.99 1.14
CA LEU A 55 7.23 -10.25 2.02
C LEU A 55 5.83 -10.12 1.41
N LEU A 56 5.74 -9.89 0.09
CA LEU A 56 4.46 -9.77 -0.59
C LEU A 56 3.68 -11.09 -0.61
N GLU A 57 4.36 -12.21 -0.83
CA GLU A 57 3.77 -13.56 -0.79
C GLU A 57 3.16 -13.89 0.57
N GLU A 58 3.83 -13.49 1.67
CA GLU A 58 3.33 -13.61 3.03
C GLU A 58 2.24 -12.56 3.40
N GLY A 59 1.92 -11.66 2.47
CA GLY A 59 0.97 -10.55 2.70
C GLY A 59 1.47 -9.50 3.68
N LEU A 60 2.80 -9.40 3.86
CA LEU A 60 3.47 -8.44 4.72
C LEU A 60 3.68 -7.10 3.99
N VAL A 61 2.57 -6.39 3.81
CA VAL A 61 2.52 -5.11 3.10
C VAL A 61 2.39 -3.95 4.08
N PHE A 62 3.28 -2.97 3.97
CA PHE A 62 3.34 -1.78 4.82
C PHE A 62 3.27 -0.51 3.97
N PRO A 63 2.95 0.66 4.54
CA PRO A 63 2.97 1.92 3.79
C PRO A 63 4.30 2.19 3.08
N TYR A 64 5.44 1.79 3.70
CA TYR A 64 6.77 1.96 3.12
C TYR A 64 7.01 1.08 1.89
N THR A 65 6.24 0.02 1.69
CA THR A 65 6.39 -0.86 0.51
C THR A 65 6.23 -0.06 -0.79
N ARG A 66 5.39 0.98 -0.78
CA ARG A 66 5.22 1.91 -1.92
C ARG A 66 6.49 2.71 -2.23
N GLU A 67 7.25 3.10 -1.21
CA GLU A 67 8.51 3.86 -1.38
C GLU A 67 9.60 3.04 -2.10
N LEU A 68 9.48 1.70 -2.10
CA LEU A 68 10.40 0.82 -2.84
C LEU A 68 10.25 0.96 -4.36
N SER A 69 9.16 1.57 -4.84
CA SER A 69 8.94 1.82 -6.27
C SER A 69 10.03 2.67 -6.93
N LYS A 70 10.80 3.42 -6.13
CA LYS A 70 11.98 4.18 -6.57
C LYS A 70 13.10 3.29 -7.09
N HIS A 71 13.14 2.03 -6.62
CA HIS A 71 14.24 1.10 -6.84
C HIS A 71 13.82 -0.15 -7.61
N ILE A 72 12.59 -0.63 -7.38
CA ILE A 72 12.08 -1.89 -7.92
C ILE A 72 10.61 -1.76 -8.33
N PRO A 73 10.09 -2.59 -9.25
CA PRO A 73 8.66 -2.64 -9.52
C PRO A 73 7.88 -3.07 -8.28
N VAL A 74 6.82 -2.33 -7.94
CA VAL A 74 5.86 -2.66 -6.87
C VAL A 74 4.49 -2.88 -7.51
N PRO A 75 3.72 -3.92 -7.13
CA PRO A 75 2.41 -4.19 -7.69
C PRO A 75 1.46 -2.98 -7.66
N GLU A 76 0.78 -2.73 -8.78
CA GLU A 76 -0.14 -1.59 -8.93
C GLU A 76 -1.24 -1.57 -7.86
N ASP A 77 -1.76 -2.74 -7.48
CA ASP A 77 -2.77 -2.88 -6.40
C ASP A 77 -2.30 -2.34 -5.04
N ILE A 78 -0.99 -2.35 -4.77
CA ILE A 78 -0.38 -1.77 -3.56
C ILE A 78 -0.20 -0.27 -3.74
N MET A 79 0.21 0.16 -4.94
CA MET A 79 0.45 1.56 -5.27
C MET A 79 -0.84 2.38 -5.23
N ASP A 80 -1.96 1.79 -5.64
CA ASP A 80 -3.27 2.47 -5.76
C ASP A 80 -4.08 2.50 -4.45
N LYS A 81 -3.55 1.93 -3.37
CA LYS A 81 -4.20 1.94 -2.06
C LYS A 81 -3.53 2.97 -1.13
N ALA A 82 -4.35 3.81 -0.54
CA ALA A 82 -4.00 4.54 0.66
C ALA A 82 -3.81 3.54 1.82
N MET A 83 -2.85 3.83 2.69
CA MET A 83 -2.54 2.95 3.82
C MET A 83 -2.47 3.73 5.13
N VAL A 84 -3.10 3.18 6.17
CA VAL A 84 -2.97 3.64 7.56
C VAL A 84 -2.20 2.58 8.33
N GLU A 85 -1.08 2.96 8.94
CA GLU A 85 -0.32 2.10 9.85
C GLU A 85 -0.56 2.54 11.29
N TYR A 86 -0.87 1.56 12.15
CA TYR A 86 -0.97 1.74 13.59
C TYR A 86 -0.03 0.77 14.31
N ARG A 87 0.67 1.27 15.33
CA ARG A 87 1.57 0.48 16.17
C ARG A 87 1.00 0.40 17.57
N GLY A 88 0.49 -0.77 17.94
CA GLY A 88 -0.07 -1.07 19.24
C GLY A 88 0.62 -2.25 19.92
N ARG A 89 -0.01 -2.78 20.98
CA ARG A 89 0.48 -3.99 21.66
C ARG A 89 0.32 -5.22 20.76
N LYS A 90 1.16 -6.24 20.97
CA LYS A 90 1.17 -7.45 20.13
C LYS A 90 -0.12 -8.26 20.21
N ASP A 91 -0.80 -8.19 21.35
CA ASP A 91 -2.08 -8.85 21.68
C ASP A 91 -3.29 -7.93 21.50
N ALA A 92 -3.09 -6.66 21.10
CA ALA A 92 -4.18 -5.70 20.93
C ALA A 92 -5.09 -6.04 19.75
N HIS A 93 -6.36 -5.72 19.87
CA HIS A 93 -7.35 -5.78 18.79
C HIS A 93 -7.92 -4.37 18.63
N PRO A 94 -7.20 -3.47 17.94
CA PRO A 94 -7.65 -2.10 17.77
C PRO A 94 -8.93 -2.06 16.92
N GLU A 95 -9.86 -1.19 17.31
CA GLU A 95 -11.03 -0.86 16.51
C GLU A 95 -10.69 0.33 15.61
N LEU A 96 -10.91 0.18 14.30
CA LEU A 96 -10.75 1.26 13.33
C LEU A 96 -12.13 1.78 12.95
N GLN A 97 -12.33 3.08 13.13
CA GLN A 97 -13.45 3.83 12.57
C GLN A 97 -12.94 4.72 11.44
N VAL A 98 -13.68 4.78 10.33
CA VAL A 98 -13.34 5.62 9.18
C VAL A 98 -14.55 6.40 8.69
N ARG A 99 -14.29 7.49 7.97
CA ARG A 99 -15.24 8.11 7.05
C ARG A 99 -14.51 8.65 5.82
N ILE A 100 -15.13 8.58 4.65
CA ILE A 100 -14.61 9.07 3.37
C ILE A 100 -15.36 10.35 2.99
N LEU A 101 -14.63 11.45 2.97
CA LEU A 101 -15.14 12.74 2.53
C LEU A 101 -14.95 12.90 1.01
N PRO A 102 -15.87 13.62 0.33
CA PRO A 102 -17.02 14.35 0.90
C PRO A 102 -18.31 13.54 1.06
N GLU A 103 -18.39 12.30 0.56
CA GLU A 103 -19.64 11.55 0.49
C GLU A 103 -20.21 11.17 1.87
N GLU A 104 -19.37 10.83 2.83
CA GLU A 104 -19.78 10.31 4.13
C GLU A 104 -19.82 11.38 5.23
N THR A 105 -20.89 11.37 6.03
CA THR A 105 -21.06 12.33 7.13
C THR A 105 -20.70 11.75 8.51
N GLY A 106 -20.85 10.44 8.69
CA GLY A 106 -20.62 9.73 9.95
C GLY A 106 -19.52 8.68 9.85
N PHE A 107 -18.88 8.38 10.97
CA PHE A 107 -17.89 7.31 11.05
C PHE A 107 -18.56 5.92 11.09
N HIS A 108 -18.01 4.97 10.35
CA HIS A 108 -18.35 3.55 10.45
C HIS A 108 -17.11 2.71 10.79
N SER A 109 -17.35 1.50 11.29
CA SER A 109 -16.26 0.58 11.65
C SER A 109 -15.75 -0.17 10.42
N GLU A 110 -14.45 -0.34 10.33
CA GLU A 110 -13.80 -1.21 9.36
C GLU A 110 -12.70 -2.04 10.02
N ASP A 111 -12.40 -3.20 9.44
CA ASP A 111 -11.30 -4.04 9.92
C ASP A 111 -9.94 -3.41 9.63
N ILE A 112 -9.01 -3.55 10.59
CA ILE A 112 -7.59 -3.25 10.43
C ILE A 112 -6.77 -4.53 10.65
N ARG A 113 -5.96 -4.92 9.66
CA ARG A 113 -5.25 -6.20 9.68
C ARG A 113 -3.98 -6.08 10.51
N ARG A 114 -3.75 -7.00 11.44
CA ARG A 114 -2.42 -7.17 12.05
C ARG A 114 -1.47 -7.76 11.00
N VAL A 115 -0.53 -6.95 10.51
CA VAL A 115 0.44 -7.36 9.48
C VAL A 115 1.66 -8.01 10.13
N TYR A 116 2.22 -7.40 11.17
CA TYR A 116 3.40 -7.94 11.85
C TYR A 116 3.49 -7.46 13.28
N GLN A 117 3.56 -8.37 14.26
CA GLN A 117 3.81 -8.10 15.69
C GLN A 117 3.44 -6.70 16.22
N GLY A 118 2.14 -6.44 16.44
CA GLY A 118 1.66 -5.16 16.97
C GLY A 118 1.62 -4.03 15.94
N ILE A 119 1.96 -4.29 14.68
CA ILE A 119 1.76 -3.38 13.55
C ILE A 119 0.49 -3.81 12.81
N PHE A 120 -0.42 -2.87 12.69
CA PHE A 120 -1.72 -3.02 12.05
C PHE A 120 -1.79 -2.09 10.84
N VAL A 121 -2.28 -2.60 9.71
CA VAL A 121 -2.38 -1.83 8.47
C VAL A 121 -3.78 -1.94 7.90
N LYS A 122 -4.36 -0.79 7.58
CA LYS A 122 -5.53 -0.70 6.71
C LYS A 122 -5.07 -0.30 5.32
N GLN A 123 -5.53 -1.02 4.31
CA GLN A 123 -5.42 -0.60 2.92
C GLN A 123 -6.81 -0.19 2.43
N LYS A 124 -6.91 0.94 1.73
CA LYS A 124 -8.17 1.47 1.21
C LYS A 124 -7.93 2.10 -0.15
N VAL A 125 -8.78 1.79 -1.12
CA VAL A 125 -8.81 2.52 -2.39
C VAL A 125 -9.51 3.85 -2.13
N LEU A 126 -8.87 4.95 -2.53
CA LEU A 126 -9.44 6.29 -2.51
C LEU A 126 -9.32 6.88 -3.91
N PHE A 127 -10.41 7.46 -4.41
CA PHE A 127 -10.47 8.19 -5.66
C PHE A 127 -9.93 9.61 -5.51
N GLU A 128 -9.72 10.28 -6.65
CA GLU A 128 -9.21 11.64 -6.64
C GLU A 128 -10.18 12.60 -5.92
N GLY A 129 -9.64 13.34 -4.94
CA GLY A 129 -10.42 14.25 -4.09
C GLY A 129 -11.08 13.60 -2.89
N GLU A 130 -11.01 12.27 -2.75
CA GLU A 130 -11.46 11.57 -1.54
C GLU A 130 -10.42 11.67 -0.42
N ILE A 131 -10.91 11.93 0.79
CA ILE A 131 -10.10 11.93 2.01
C ILE A 131 -10.70 10.92 2.98
N MET A 132 -9.92 9.91 3.38
CA MET A 132 -10.31 9.02 4.46
C MET A 132 -9.81 9.57 5.79
N GLU A 133 -10.74 10.04 6.62
CA GLU A 133 -10.46 10.28 8.03
C GLU A 133 -10.59 8.99 8.82
N TYR A 134 -9.73 8.79 9.80
CA TYR A 134 -9.71 7.59 10.63
C TYR A 134 -9.55 7.90 12.11
N ARG A 135 -10.11 7.03 12.95
CA ARG A 135 -9.94 6.99 14.40
C ARG A 135 -9.69 5.55 14.83
N ILE A 136 -8.63 5.33 15.58
CA ILE A 136 -8.23 4.02 16.08
C ILE A 136 -8.37 4.01 17.58
N TYR A 137 -9.06 2.99 18.09
CA TYR A 137 -9.33 2.82 19.51
C TYR A 137 -8.69 1.53 20.01
N ASP A 138 -8.01 1.63 21.15
CA ASP A 138 -7.55 0.46 21.90
C ASP A 138 -8.47 0.20 23.09
N TYR A 139 -8.49 -1.07 23.52
CA TYR A 139 -9.16 -1.50 24.74
C TYR A 139 -8.11 -1.76 25.83
N LEU A 140 -8.04 -0.87 26.82
CA LEU A 140 -7.14 -0.97 27.97
C LEU A 140 -8.01 -1.15 29.22
N ASP A 141 -7.79 -2.26 29.94
CA ASP A 141 -8.56 -2.60 31.15
C ASP A 141 -10.08 -2.59 30.94
N GLY A 142 -10.53 -3.05 29.76
CA GLY A 142 -11.95 -3.05 29.38
C GLY A 142 -12.50 -1.68 28.94
N HIS A 143 -11.69 -0.62 28.96
CA HIS A 143 -12.10 0.72 28.53
C HIS A 143 -11.58 1.05 27.14
N ARG A 144 -12.51 1.44 26.26
CA ARG A 144 -12.21 1.97 24.92
C ARG A 144 -11.54 3.34 25.05
N ARG A 145 -10.38 3.51 24.43
CA ARG A 145 -9.63 4.78 24.41
C ARG A 145 -9.17 5.11 23.01
N LEU A 146 -9.32 6.37 22.61
CA LEU A 146 -8.77 6.85 21.34
C LEU A 146 -7.25 6.78 21.42
N ALA A 147 -6.65 6.00 20.53
CA ALA A 147 -5.22 5.75 20.49
C ALA A 147 -4.52 6.52 19.37
N ALA A 148 -5.20 6.69 18.23
CA ALA A 148 -4.72 7.51 17.12
C ALA A 148 -5.89 8.04 16.30
N GLU A 149 -5.71 9.19 15.66
CA GLU A 149 -6.61 9.68 14.62
C GLU A 149 -5.82 10.46 13.57
N GLY A 150 -6.39 10.60 12.39
CA GLY A 150 -5.76 11.33 11.29
C GLY A 150 -6.56 11.22 10.02
N GLN A 151 -5.93 11.60 8.92
CA GLN A 151 -6.49 11.51 7.58
C GLN A 151 -5.45 10.96 6.61
N VAL A 152 -5.92 10.31 5.56
CA VAL A 152 -5.07 9.85 4.45
C VAL A 152 -5.80 10.11 3.14
N GLU A 153 -5.02 10.50 2.13
CA GLU A 153 -5.48 10.77 0.77
C GLU A 153 -4.78 9.79 -0.18
N CYS A 154 -5.29 9.67 -1.40
CA CYS A 154 -4.59 8.90 -2.41
C CYS A 154 -3.33 9.63 -2.88
N ASP A 155 -2.17 8.99 -2.75
CA ASP A 155 -0.93 9.54 -3.28
C ASP A 155 -0.80 9.19 -4.78
N HIS A 156 -1.33 10.08 -5.62
CA HIS A 156 -1.24 9.96 -7.08
C HIS A 156 0.15 10.33 -7.63
N LYS A 157 1.14 10.68 -6.80
CA LYS A 157 2.44 11.19 -7.26
C LYS A 157 3.42 10.13 -7.75
N LEU A 158 3.05 8.85 -7.72
CA LEU A 158 3.92 7.77 -8.18
C LEU A 158 3.82 7.69 -9.71
N GLU A 159 4.91 8.06 -10.39
CA GLU A 159 5.07 7.95 -11.84
C GLU A 159 4.72 6.52 -12.32
N GLY A 160 3.95 6.40 -13.41
CA GLY A 160 3.56 5.11 -13.99
C GLY A 160 2.12 4.66 -13.73
N LYS A 161 1.32 5.44 -12.99
CA LYS A 161 -0.10 5.16 -12.72
C LYS A 161 -1.07 5.51 -13.85
N GLU A 162 -0.61 6.07 -14.96
CA GLU A 162 -1.45 6.59 -16.06
C GLU A 162 -2.36 5.53 -16.70
N ASN A 163 -2.09 4.23 -16.50
CA ASN A 163 -2.83 3.14 -17.10
C ASN A 163 -3.70 2.32 -16.15
N SER A 164 -3.75 2.66 -14.86
CA SER A 164 -4.53 1.90 -13.88
C SER A 164 -6.02 2.01 -14.14
N ARG A 165 -6.79 1.01 -13.69
CA ARG A 165 -8.26 1.06 -13.79
C ARG A 165 -8.84 2.25 -13.01
N PHE A 166 -8.18 2.64 -11.93
CA PHE A 166 -8.60 3.77 -11.11
C PHE A 166 -8.24 5.09 -11.79
N ALA A 167 -7.11 5.17 -12.50
CA ALA A 167 -6.78 6.32 -13.33
C ALA A 167 -7.84 6.57 -14.42
N CYS A 168 -8.33 5.51 -15.08
CA CYS A 168 -9.44 5.64 -16.04
C CYS A 168 -10.73 6.17 -15.39
N LEU A 169 -11.07 5.72 -14.18
CA LEU A 169 -12.28 6.20 -13.47
C LEU A 169 -12.13 7.64 -13.00
N ASN A 170 -10.95 8.02 -12.49
CA ASN A 170 -10.64 9.41 -12.13
C ASN A 170 -10.74 10.34 -13.34
N GLU A 171 -10.23 9.92 -14.50
CA GLU A 171 -10.31 10.68 -15.75
C GLU A 171 -11.76 10.92 -16.19
N MET A 172 -12.62 9.90 -16.08
CA MET A 172 -14.06 10.07 -16.34
C MET A 172 -14.68 11.06 -15.35
N GLY A 173 -14.36 10.94 -14.06
CA GLY A 173 -14.84 11.86 -13.01
C GLY A 173 -14.44 13.31 -13.28
N ALA A 174 -13.19 13.55 -13.69
CA ALA A 174 -12.69 14.86 -14.08
C ALA A 174 -13.45 15.41 -15.31
N ALA A 175 -13.62 14.60 -16.37
CA ALA A 175 -14.35 15.01 -17.56
C ALA A 175 -15.82 15.38 -17.28
N ILE A 176 -16.50 14.64 -16.39
CA ILE A 176 -17.87 14.95 -15.93
C ILE A 176 -17.90 16.30 -15.21
N LYS A 177 -16.95 16.53 -14.30
CA LYS A 177 -16.85 17.78 -13.54
C LYS A 177 -16.63 18.99 -14.46
N ASP A 178 -15.81 18.81 -15.49
CA ASP A 178 -15.48 19.85 -16.47
C ASP A 178 -16.54 20.00 -17.58
N ARG A 179 -17.54 19.11 -17.63
CA ARG A 179 -18.56 19.01 -18.69
C ARG A 179 -17.95 18.84 -20.08
N ASP A 180 -16.85 18.09 -20.16
CA ASP A 180 -16.18 17.75 -21.41
C ASP A 180 -16.63 16.37 -21.90
N ASP A 181 -17.71 16.37 -22.69
CA ASP A 181 -18.31 15.14 -23.23
C ASP A 181 -17.34 14.36 -24.14
N SER A 182 -16.41 15.04 -24.80
CA SER A 182 -15.47 14.39 -25.71
C SER A 182 -14.37 13.66 -24.94
N ARG A 183 -13.83 14.30 -23.91
CA ARG A 183 -12.88 13.69 -22.96
C ARG A 183 -13.52 12.50 -22.23
N LEU A 184 -14.77 12.66 -21.80
CA LEU A 184 -15.54 11.59 -21.15
C LEU A 184 -15.71 10.37 -22.07
N LEU A 185 -16.14 10.59 -23.31
CA LEU A 185 -16.36 9.51 -24.28
C LEU A 185 -15.06 8.73 -24.54
N ASN A 186 -13.95 9.45 -24.76
CA ASN A 186 -12.64 8.81 -24.97
C ASN A 186 -12.22 7.96 -23.77
N ALA A 187 -12.36 8.50 -22.55
CA ALA A 187 -12.02 7.75 -21.32
C ALA A 187 -12.90 6.50 -21.15
N MET A 188 -14.20 6.60 -21.43
CA MET A 188 -15.14 5.47 -21.40
C MET A 188 -14.77 4.39 -22.44
N GLU A 189 -14.46 4.79 -23.68
CA GLU A 189 -14.04 3.86 -24.72
C GLU A 189 -12.78 3.09 -24.32
N ASP A 190 -11.76 3.79 -23.80
CA ASP A 190 -10.51 3.18 -23.41
C ASP A 190 -10.69 2.19 -22.26
N TYR A 191 -11.52 2.54 -21.27
CA TYR A 191 -11.89 1.62 -20.20
C TYR A 191 -12.59 0.36 -20.73
N LEU A 192 -13.56 0.52 -21.63
CA LEU A 192 -14.27 -0.61 -22.23
C LEU A 192 -13.35 -1.51 -23.06
N LYS A 193 -12.45 -0.93 -23.87
CA LYS A 193 -11.46 -1.68 -24.66
C LYS A 193 -10.55 -2.50 -23.73
N LYS A 194 -10.00 -1.89 -22.68
CA LYS A 194 -9.15 -2.56 -21.68
C LYS A 194 -9.92 -3.67 -20.94
N SER A 195 -11.14 -3.40 -20.49
CA SER A 195 -11.98 -4.37 -19.78
C SER A 195 -12.39 -5.54 -20.68
N ALA A 196 -12.72 -5.30 -21.95
CA ALA A 196 -13.08 -6.34 -22.89
C ALA A 196 -11.88 -7.23 -23.27
N ALA A 197 -10.69 -6.63 -23.44
CA ALA A 197 -9.46 -7.39 -23.67
C ALA A 197 -9.17 -8.34 -22.49
N LEU A 198 -9.27 -7.84 -21.26
CA LEU A 198 -9.10 -8.65 -20.05
C LEU A 198 -10.11 -9.80 -19.99
N GLY A 199 -11.40 -9.53 -20.21
CA GLY A 199 -12.44 -10.56 -20.18
C GLY A 199 -12.30 -11.64 -21.25
N ARG A 200 -11.65 -11.32 -22.40
CA ARG A 200 -11.34 -12.32 -23.44
C ARG A 200 -10.10 -13.14 -23.11
N LEU A 201 -9.08 -12.54 -22.52
CA LEU A 201 -7.84 -13.22 -22.14
C LEU A 201 -8.01 -14.08 -20.89
N PHE A 202 -8.84 -13.62 -19.95
CA PHE A 202 -9.15 -14.26 -18.68
C PHE A 202 -10.66 -14.36 -18.51
N PRO A 203 -11.32 -15.32 -19.20
CA PRO A 203 -12.74 -15.54 -19.02
C PRO A 203 -13.00 -15.92 -17.55
N MET A 204 -13.86 -15.16 -16.88
CA MET A 204 -14.33 -15.53 -15.55
C MET A 204 -15.37 -16.65 -15.72
N GLU A 205 -15.08 -17.82 -15.15
CA GLU A 205 -16.06 -18.93 -15.01
C GLU A 205 -17.19 -18.55 -14.05
#